data_AF-A0AAV2ZTU5-F1
#
_entry.id   AF-A0AAV2ZTU5-F1
#
_cell.length_a   1.000
_cell.length_b   1.000
_cell.length_c   1.000
_cell.angle_alpha   90.00
_cell.angle_beta   90.00
_cell.angle_gamma   90.00
#
_symmetry.space_group_name_H-M   'P 1'
#
loop_
_entity.id
_entity.type
_entity.pdbx_description
1 polymer ?
#
loop_
_entity_poly.entity_id
_entity_poly.type
_entity_poly.pdbx_seq_one_letter_code
_entity_poly.pdbx_strand_id
1 'polypeptide(L)'
;MVTKVQLAVKEVQSRQLLPSPLQLVYTDSVGRLQLDESVVQRCFLDSEVSEFPLCLICVIGEKRRGKSTLLNYILRALHCLERSQPVSLGQEDEPLTGFEWRRGTDGVTKGIWIWSKPFILERNGEKLAVYVLDTEGSLDIEGDRETCIKLSALSMLLSSYLIFNVNTNLKTTELDYMEMYLHVSELTGASFSLQYLQHLDLLVRDWQDSDHCGREAARAYLQHESEKLRLRRGSEYRRLLDTLRSPSVSGFLLPHPGKRFLRSTEGRLADMDCDFREHQRIWRSIQASTGCVEISIQSIIRCVILQEFVIMLQRTEYNFASPLEMFYSLENRRHMTTILKNFQDFLDQQLPANASPLKVLGVRTSEMRRRVTEQVTVLKDTYEGILTGSNAEEKKMLLDEIKSLLNEKQEYFCAEYSKRFTKCAVGIGCAVGGGVLCLAGGIAGAAVAGTVLAAEAVGLLGSTTAAMVGGAIGGSVTMGAIGTGVGAGVGGIIGHVEKKKEAKSEHSPNTETSTEDIQPLVDEKN
;
A
#
# COMPACT_ATOMS: atom_id res chain seq x y z
N MET A 1 -2.00 -23.90 45.12
CA MET A 1 -1.78 -25.30 44.70
C MET A 1 -2.49 -25.50 43.38
N VAL A 2 -1.76 -25.40 42.27
CA VAL A 2 -2.29 -25.77 40.94
C VAL A 2 -2.46 -27.29 40.97
N THR A 3 -3.69 -27.76 40.89
CA THR A 3 -4.03 -29.18 41.03
C THR A 3 -3.32 -29.98 39.95
N LYS A 4 -2.79 -31.16 40.27
CA LYS A 4 -2.13 -32.08 39.31
C LYS A 4 -2.96 -32.32 38.04
N VAL A 5 -4.28 -32.15 38.10
CA VAL A 5 -5.21 -32.21 36.97
C VAL A 5 -5.07 -31.03 36.01
N GLN A 6 -4.84 -29.80 36.48
CA GLN A 6 -4.61 -28.63 35.60
C GLN A 6 -3.22 -28.68 34.95
N LEU A 7 -2.22 -29.22 35.65
CA LEU A 7 -0.90 -29.51 35.08
C LEU A 7 -1.01 -30.66 34.06
N ALA A 8 -1.78 -31.71 34.34
CA ALA A 8 -2.02 -32.79 33.39
C ALA A 8 -2.85 -32.36 32.18
N VAL A 9 -3.81 -31.43 32.31
CA VAL A 9 -4.55 -30.88 31.16
C VAL A 9 -3.67 -29.97 30.31
N LYS A 10 -2.76 -29.18 30.92
CA LYS A 10 -1.71 -28.45 30.20
C LYS A 10 -0.69 -29.40 29.56
N GLU A 11 -0.29 -30.49 30.23
CA GLU A 11 0.63 -31.51 29.69
C GLU A 11 0.00 -32.35 28.57
N VAL A 12 -1.31 -32.59 28.62
CA VAL A 12 -2.05 -33.31 27.58
C VAL A 12 -2.34 -32.40 26.38
N GLN A 13 -2.52 -31.08 26.57
CA GLN A 13 -2.54 -30.09 25.49
C GLN A 13 -1.14 -29.80 24.93
N SER A 14 -0.07 -30.01 25.71
CA SER A 14 1.32 -29.98 25.25
C SER A 14 1.82 -31.35 24.76
N ARG A 15 0.93 -32.26 24.36
CA ARG A 15 1.32 -33.28 23.38
C ARG A 15 1.72 -32.51 22.13
N GLN A 16 3.02 -32.46 21.85
CA GLN A 16 3.61 -31.77 20.70
C GLN A 16 2.87 -32.18 19.43
N LEU A 17 1.87 -31.38 19.03
CA LEU A 17 1.25 -31.48 17.71
C LEU A 17 2.39 -31.35 16.71
N LEU A 18 2.53 -32.35 15.84
CA LEU A 18 3.51 -32.32 14.77
C LEU A 18 3.36 -30.99 14.02
N PRO A 19 4.47 -30.32 13.64
CA PRO A 19 4.39 -29.09 12.87
C PRO A 19 3.54 -29.28 11.61
N SER A 20 2.61 -28.38 11.38
CA SER A 20 1.63 -28.47 10.31
C SER A 20 1.33 -27.09 9.73
N PRO A 21 0.81 -27.01 8.50
CA PRO A 21 0.32 -25.73 7.98
C PRO A 21 -0.98 -25.35 8.71
N LEU A 22 -1.10 -24.07 9.10
CA LEU A 22 -2.30 -23.48 9.68
C LEU A 22 -2.76 -22.32 8.79
N GLN A 23 -4.05 -22.19 8.56
CA GLN A 23 -4.58 -21.10 7.75
C GLN A 23 -4.61 -19.82 8.59
N LEU A 24 -3.80 -18.84 8.23
CA LEU A 24 -3.71 -17.56 8.93
C LEU A 24 -4.78 -16.60 8.43
N VAL A 25 -4.90 -16.46 7.11
CA VAL A 25 -5.91 -15.61 6.46
C VAL A 25 -6.70 -16.46 5.49
N TYR A 26 -8.02 -16.34 5.50
CA TYR A 26 -8.92 -17.07 4.61
C TYR A 26 -9.99 -16.16 4.05
N THR A 27 -10.73 -16.65 3.06
CA THR A 27 -11.89 -15.95 2.51
C THR A 27 -13.14 -16.66 3.00
N ASP A 28 -14.09 -15.92 3.58
CA ASP A 28 -15.36 -16.47 4.02
C ASP A 28 -16.30 -16.80 2.84
N SER A 29 -17.48 -17.35 3.12
CA SER A 29 -18.46 -17.75 2.11
C SER A 29 -18.98 -16.59 1.25
N VAL A 30 -18.73 -15.34 1.65
CA VAL A 30 -19.19 -14.12 0.97
C VAL A 30 -18.03 -13.44 0.22
N GLY A 31 -16.81 -14.00 0.26
CA GLY A 31 -15.66 -13.42 -0.43
C GLY A 31 -14.84 -12.44 0.42
N ARG A 32 -15.12 -12.31 1.73
CA ARG A 32 -14.38 -11.36 2.59
C ARG A 32 -13.19 -12.01 3.27
N LEU A 33 -12.08 -11.29 3.34
CA LEU A 33 -10.85 -11.75 3.98
C LEU A 33 -10.99 -11.78 5.50
N GLN A 34 -10.82 -12.93 6.13
CA GLN A 34 -10.88 -13.12 7.58
C GLN A 34 -9.51 -13.53 8.10
N LEU A 35 -9.16 -13.04 9.29
CA LEU A 35 -7.97 -13.44 10.04
C LEU A 35 -8.37 -14.50 11.06
N ASP A 36 -7.63 -15.61 11.12
CA ASP A 36 -7.82 -16.60 12.18
C ASP A 36 -7.08 -16.14 13.45
N GLU A 37 -7.82 -15.49 14.35
CA GLU A 37 -7.30 -15.00 15.64
C GLU A 37 -6.70 -16.12 16.49
N SER A 38 -7.22 -17.36 16.39
CA SER A 38 -6.69 -18.49 17.15
C SER A 38 -5.29 -18.90 16.67
N VAL A 39 -5.05 -18.81 15.36
CA VAL A 39 -3.72 -19.06 14.77
C VAL A 39 -2.76 -17.93 15.11
N VAL A 40 -3.21 -16.67 15.08
CA VAL A 40 -2.41 -15.52 15.53
C VAL A 40 -1.98 -15.70 16.97
N GLN A 41 -2.93 -16.02 17.85
CA GLN A 41 -2.65 -16.24 19.26
C GLN A 41 -1.66 -17.40 19.45
N ARG A 42 -1.92 -18.55 18.83
CA ARG A 42 -1.06 -19.73 18.95
C ARG A 42 0.37 -19.51 18.44
N CYS A 43 0.54 -18.86 17.30
CA CYS A 43 1.85 -18.67 16.69
C CYS A 43 2.62 -17.53 17.36
N PHE A 44 1.98 -16.39 17.59
CA PHE A 44 2.71 -15.17 17.94
C PHE A 44 2.59 -14.73 19.41
N LEU A 45 1.51 -15.10 20.10
CA LEU A 45 1.22 -14.60 21.46
C LEU A 45 1.44 -15.64 22.56
N ASP A 46 1.01 -16.89 22.33
CA ASP A 46 1.09 -17.99 23.30
C ASP A 46 2.40 -18.80 23.16
N SER A 47 3.24 -18.47 22.19
CA SER A 47 4.47 -19.21 21.93
C SER A 47 5.60 -18.74 22.86
N GLU A 48 6.48 -19.67 23.26
CA GLU A 48 7.71 -19.37 24.03
C GLU A 48 8.68 -18.43 23.29
N VAL A 49 8.34 -18.04 22.05
CA VAL A 49 9.15 -17.21 21.17
C VAL A 49 8.60 -15.79 21.04
N SER A 50 7.56 -15.41 21.80
CA SER A 50 7.00 -14.05 21.81
C SER A 50 8.04 -12.97 22.09
N GLU A 51 9.09 -13.34 22.85
CA GLU A 51 10.20 -12.46 23.25
C GLU A 51 11.31 -12.37 22.20
N PHE A 52 11.29 -13.22 21.15
CA PHE A 52 12.31 -13.21 20.12
C PHE A 52 11.90 -12.28 18.96
N PRO A 53 12.86 -11.59 18.33
CA PRO A 53 12.73 -11.06 16.98
C PRO A 53 12.03 -12.04 16.03
N LEU A 54 11.15 -11.53 15.18
CA LEU A 54 10.33 -12.33 14.26
C LEU A 54 10.74 -12.08 12.80
N CYS A 55 11.11 -13.13 12.07
CA CYS A 55 11.30 -13.09 10.63
C CYS A 55 10.17 -13.86 9.92
N LEU A 56 9.42 -13.18 9.05
CA LEU A 56 8.41 -13.79 8.21
C LEU A 56 8.95 -13.95 6.78
N ILE A 57 9.14 -15.21 6.35
CA ILE A 57 9.49 -15.55 4.97
C ILE A 57 8.19 -15.82 4.21
N CYS A 58 7.89 -14.99 3.22
CA CYS A 58 6.69 -15.11 2.39
C CYS A 58 7.09 -15.35 0.93
N VAL A 59 6.34 -16.21 0.22
CA VAL A 59 6.49 -16.37 -1.24
C VAL A 59 5.23 -15.91 -1.94
N ILE A 60 5.32 -14.90 -2.79
CA ILE A 60 4.21 -14.43 -3.64
C ILE A 60 4.52 -14.70 -5.12
N GLY A 61 3.49 -14.71 -5.96
CA GLY A 61 3.62 -14.88 -7.41
C GLY A 61 2.54 -15.77 -8.02
N GLU A 62 2.70 -16.07 -9.31
CA GLU A 62 1.66 -16.71 -10.12
C GLU A 62 1.21 -18.06 -9.54
N LYS A 63 -0.09 -18.35 -9.66
CA LYS A 63 -0.68 -19.65 -9.34
C LYS A 63 -0.01 -20.76 -10.14
N ARG A 64 0.10 -21.95 -9.52
CA ARG A 64 0.67 -23.17 -10.14
C ARG A 64 2.15 -23.08 -10.57
N ARG A 65 2.92 -22.08 -10.12
CA ARG A 65 4.38 -21.95 -10.39
C ARG A 65 5.30 -22.51 -9.30
N GLY A 66 4.82 -23.50 -8.52
CA GLY A 66 5.66 -24.24 -7.57
C GLY A 66 6.08 -23.47 -6.31
N LYS A 67 5.25 -22.53 -5.82
CA LYS A 67 5.51 -21.78 -4.57
C LYS A 67 5.56 -22.70 -3.33
N SER A 68 4.52 -23.47 -3.08
CA SER A 68 4.46 -24.40 -1.94
C SER A 68 5.57 -25.46 -2.01
N THR A 69 5.91 -25.93 -3.21
CA THR A 69 7.06 -26.82 -3.45
C THR A 69 8.39 -26.15 -3.04
N LEU A 70 8.60 -24.89 -3.42
CA LEU A 70 9.78 -24.11 -3.00
C LEU A 70 9.82 -23.96 -1.48
N LEU A 71 8.69 -23.61 -0.86
CA LEU A 71 8.58 -23.45 0.58
C LEU A 71 8.89 -24.73 1.35
N ASN A 72 8.49 -25.90 0.86
CA ASN A 72 8.80 -27.16 1.52
C ASN A 72 10.30 -27.48 1.50
N TYR A 73 11.05 -27.06 0.47
CA TYR A 73 12.51 -27.13 0.50
C TYR A 73 13.13 -26.09 1.46
N ILE A 74 12.51 -24.90 1.59
CA ILE A 74 12.89 -23.91 2.62
C ILE A 74 12.73 -24.52 4.01
N LEU A 75 11.63 -25.24 4.28
CA LEU A 75 11.42 -25.91 5.57
C LEU A 75 12.54 -26.92 5.88
N ARG A 76 12.96 -27.72 4.90
CA ARG A 76 14.10 -28.64 5.07
C ARG A 76 15.40 -27.90 5.37
N ALA A 77 15.68 -26.83 4.63
CA ALA A 77 16.87 -26.01 4.84
C ALA A 77 16.88 -25.36 6.23
N LEU A 78 15.76 -24.73 6.66
CA LEU A 78 15.62 -24.13 7.98
C LEU A 78 15.78 -25.16 9.11
N HIS A 79 15.31 -26.40 8.91
CA HIS A 79 15.51 -27.47 9.87
C HIS A 79 17.00 -27.82 10.06
N CYS A 80 17.78 -27.86 8.97
CA CYS A 80 19.23 -28.01 9.07
C CYS A 80 19.87 -26.84 9.81
N LEU A 81 19.44 -25.61 9.52
CA LEU A 81 19.98 -24.38 10.12
C LEU A 81 19.71 -24.29 11.63
N GLU A 82 18.49 -24.59 12.07
CA GLU A 82 18.13 -24.64 13.50
C GLU A 82 19.01 -25.64 14.28
N ARG A 83 19.44 -26.72 13.61
CA ARG A 83 20.32 -27.75 14.18
C ARG A 83 21.81 -27.44 14.00
N SER A 84 22.17 -26.28 13.45
CA SER A 84 23.55 -25.92 13.10
C SER A 84 24.23 -26.96 12.19
N GLN A 85 23.45 -27.59 11.29
CA GLN A 85 23.94 -28.57 10.32
C GLN A 85 24.15 -27.93 8.95
N PRO A 86 25.06 -28.47 8.11
CA PRO A 86 25.17 -28.06 6.72
C PRO A 86 23.81 -28.16 6.03
N VAL A 87 23.43 -27.11 5.30
CA VAL A 87 22.15 -27.08 4.58
C VAL A 87 22.06 -28.26 3.62
N SER A 88 21.05 -29.09 3.84
CA SER A 88 20.67 -30.22 3.00
C SER A 88 19.20 -30.09 2.64
N LEU A 89 18.84 -30.59 1.46
CA LEU A 89 17.46 -30.62 1.00
C LEU A 89 16.78 -31.96 1.23
N GLY A 90 17.36 -32.83 2.06
CA GLY A 90 16.90 -34.19 2.31
C GLY A 90 17.65 -35.22 1.49
N GLN A 91 17.31 -36.51 1.69
CA GLN A 91 17.87 -37.59 0.89
C GLN A 91 17.28 -37.60 -0.52
N GLU A 92 17.99 -38.20 -1.48
CA GLU A 92 17.56 -38.19 -2.90
C GLU A 92 16.14 -38.76 -3.09
N ASP A 93 15.82 -39.84 -2.38
CA ASP A 93 14.53 -40.53 -2.47
C ASP A 93 13.48 -40.06 -1.45
N GLU A 94 13.79 -39.07 -0.62
CA GLU A 94 12.92 -38.64 0.47
C GLU A 94 11.73 -37.79 -0.05
N PRO A 95 10.47 -38.22 0.16
CA PRO A 95 9.29 -37.47 -0.27
C PRO A 95 9.17 -36.10 0.39
N LEU A 96 8.78 -35.08 -0.38
CA LEU A 96 8.67 -33.70 0.07
C LEU A 96 7.39 -33.47 0.88
N THR A 97 7.55 -33.15 2.16
CA THR A 97 6.45 -32.88 3.11
C THR A 97 6.43 -31.42 3.54
N GLY A 98 5.28 -30.91 3.99
CA GLY A 98 5.14 -29.54 4.49
C GLY A 98 3.77 -28.95 4.18
N PHE A 99 3.75 -27.76 3.58
CA PHE A 99 2.55 -27.18 2.98
C PHE A 99 1.98 -28.11 1.90
N GLU A 100 0.66 -28.13 1.78
CA GLU A 100 -0.01 -28.93 0.76
C GLU A 100 0.41 -28.47 -0.63
N TRP A 101 0.82 -29.42 -1.46
CA TRP A 101 1.14 -29.17 -2.85
C TRP A 101 0.72 -30.39 -3.66
N ARG A 102 0.17 -30.14 -4.85
CA ARG A 102 -0.24 -31.20 -5.79
C ARG A 102 -0.13 -30.71 -7.21
N ARG A 103 -0.04 -31.64 -8.15
CA ARG A 103 -0.18 -31.38 -9.60
C ARG A 103 -1.63 -31.05 -9.96
N GLY A 104 -1.84 -30.54 -11.18
CA GLY A 104 -3.16 -30.15 -11.69
C GLY A 104 -3.27 -28.68 -12.06
N THR A 105 -4.43 -28.28 -12.56
CA THR A 105 -4.78 -26.90 -12.93
C THR A 105 -5.38 -26.12 -11.76
N ASP A 106 -6.03 -26.82 -10.83
CA ASP A 106 -6.73 -26.20 -9.72
C ASP A 106 -5.78 -25.58 -8.69
N GLY A 107 -6.20 -24.45 -8.13
CA GLY A 107 -5.54 -23.85 -6.97
C GLY A 107 -5.60 -24.81 -5.78
N VAL A 108 -4.54 -24.81 -4.97
CA VAL A 108 -4.44 -25.63 -3.75
C VAL A 108 -4.50 -24.69 -2.57
N THR A 109 -3.48 -23.83 -2.46
CA THR A 109 -3.40 -22.79 -1.44
C THR A 109 -4.50 -21.74 -1.66
N LYS A 110 -5.35 -21.58 -0.65
CA LYS A 110 -6.39 -20.55 -0.55
C LYS A 110 -6.14 -19.66 0.67
N GLY A 111 -6.06 -18.35 0.49
CA GLY A 111 -5.65 -17.42 1.54
C GLY A 111 -4.14 -17.46 1.85
N ILE A 112 -3.76 -17.16 3.10
CA ILE A 112 -2.37 -17.21 3.60
C ILE A 112 -2.26 -18.28 4.66
N TRP A 113 -1.28 -19.17 4.51
CA TRP A 113 -1.00 -20.27 5.43
C TRP A 113 0.34 -20.04 6.11
N ILE A 114 0.42 -20.36 7.40
CA ILE A 114 1.63 -20.25 8.21
C ILE A 114 2.06 -21.63 8.70
N TRP A 115 3.35 -21.90 8.74
CA TRP A 115 3.88 -23.10 9.40
C TRP A 115 3.71 -22.98 10.92
N SER A 116 3.06 -23.95 11.57
CA SER A 116 2.60 -23.82 12.96
C SER A 116 3.72 -23.63 13.99
N LYS A 117 4.95 -24.04 13.66
CA LYS A 117 6.11 -24.00 14.56
C LYS A 117 7.20 -23.12 13.94
N PRO A 118 7.71 -22.11 14.66
CA PRO A 118 8.85 -21.33 14.18
C PRO A 118 10.13 -22.16 14.23
N PHE A 119 11.08 -21.79 13.38
CA PHE A 119 12.47 -22.23 13.49
C PHE A 119 13.25 -21.21 14.31
N ILE A 120 14.02 -21.67 15.30
CA ILE A 120 14.82 -20.80 16.14
C ILE A 120 16.25 -20.77 15.63
N LEU A 121 16.65 -19.63 15.06
CA LEU A 121 18.00 -19.43 14.57
C LEU A 121 18.79 -18.55 15.54
N GLU A 122 20.06 -18.87 15.77
CA GLU A 122 20.95 -18.06 16.60
C GLU A 122 21.87 -17.18 15.74
N ARG A 123 21.92 -15.89 16.04
CA ARG A 123 22.73 -14.88 15.34
C ARG A 123 23.45 -14.02 16.36
N ASN A 124 24.79 -14.03 16.36
CA ASN A 124 25.61 -13.17 17.23
C ASN A 124 25.23 -13.28 18.73
N GLY A 125 24.72 -14.44 19.18
CA GLY A 125 24.23 -14.65 20.55
C GLY A 125 22.76 -14.28 20.79
N GLU A 126 22.04 -13.76 19.79
CA GLU A 126 20.61 -13.47 19.85
C GLU A 126 19.78 -14.54 19.12
N LYS A 127 18.61 -14.87 19.65
CA LYS A 127 17.67 -15.81 19.04
C LYS A 127 16.68 -15.09 18.14
N LEU A 128 16.42 -15.66 16.96
CA LEU A 128 15.46 -15.18 15.97
C LEU A 128 14.42 -16.27 15.71
N ALA A 129 13.14 -15.95 15.82
CA ALA A 129 12.04 -16.82 15.43
C ALA A 129 11.70 -16.62 13.96
N VAL A 130 11.83 -17.68 13.15
CA VAL A 130 11.55 -17.65 11.71
C VAL A 130 10.28 -18.42 11.41
N TYR A 131 9.29 -17.74 10.84
CA TYR A 131 8.08 -18.37 10.29
C TYR A 131 8.10 -18.33 8.77
N VAL A 132 7.43 -19.32 8.19
CA VAL A 132 7.27 -19.47 6.74
C VAL A 132 5.79 -19.36 6.41
N LEU A 133 5.47 -18.52 5.42
CA LEU A 133 4.12 -18.25 4.96
C LEU A 133 3.97 -18.67 3.49
N ASP A 134 2.99 -19.52 3.21
CA ASP A 134 2.54 -19.85 1.85
C ASP A 134 1.31 -19.02 1.50
N THR A 135 1.30 -18.45 0.30
CA THR A 135 0.24 -17.52 -0.13
C THR A 135 -0.51 -18.10 -1.32
N GLU A 136 -1.80 -17.79 -1.40
CA GLU A 136 -2.57 -18.04 -2.60
C GLU A 136 -1.88 -17.40 -3.80
N GLY A 137 -1.88 -18.14 -4.92
CA GLY A 137 -1.28 -17.63 -6.14
C GLY A 137 -2.15 -16.56 -6.77
N SER A 138 -1.53 -15.41 -7.04
CA SER A 138 -2.12 -14.33 -7.80
C SER A 138 -1.92 -14.55 -9.31
N LEU A 139 -2.33 -13.57 -10.13
CA LEU A 139 -2.01 -13.47 -11.56
C LEU A 139 -2.84 -14.36 -12.53
N ASP A 140 -3.88 -15.07 -12.06
CA ASP A 140 -4.77 -15.88 -12.91
C ASP A 140 -5.96 -15.05 -13.45
N ILE A 141 -6.41 -15.34 -14.67
CA ILE A 141 -7.48 -14.61 -15.38
C ILE A 141 -8.86 -14.95 -14.81
N GLU A 142 -9.03 -16.17 -14.27
CA GLU A 142 -10.31 -16.79 -13.90
C GLU A 142 -10.71 -16.63 -12.41
N GLY A 143 -9.79 -16.16 -11.55
CA GLY A 143 -10.04 -16.01 -10.11
C GLY A 143 -10.53 -14.61 -9.70
N ASP A 144 -10.90 -14.48 -8.42
CA ASP A 144 -11.12 -13.17 -7.79
C ASP A 144 -9.78 -12.42 -7.68
N ARG A 145 -9.50 -11.61 -8.70
CA ARG A 145 -8.25 -10.84 -8.84
C ARG A 145 -8.05 -9.89 -7.68
N GLU A 146 -9.12 -9.31 -7.16
CA GLU A 146 -9.08 -8.35 -6.07
C GLU A 146 -8.60 -9.03 -4.79
N THR A 147 -9.19 -10.17 -4.43
CA THR A 147 -8.75 -10.98 -3.29
C THR A 147 -7.29 -11.40 -3.42
N CYS A 148 -6.85 -11.82 -4.61
CA CYS A 148 -5.46 -12.22 -4.84
C CYS A 148 -4.47 -11.05 -4.66
N ILE A 149 -4.84 -9.84 -5.13
CA ILE A 149 -4.01 -8.64 -4.95
C ILE A 149 -3.93 -8.27 -3.47
N LYS A 150 -5.08 -8.27 -2.78
CA LYS A 150 -5.18 -8.01 -1.33
C LYS A 150 -4.30 -8.97 -0.52
N LEU A 151 -4.37 -10.27 -0.79
CA LEU A 151 -3.53 -11.29 -0.15
C LEU A 151 -2.04 -11.10 -0.46
N SER A 152 -1.68 -10.72 -1.70
CA SER A 152 -0.28 -10.50 -2.10
C SER A 152 0.30 -9.25 -1.43
N ALA A 153 -0.44 -8.13 -1.41
CA ALA A 153 -0.04 -6.91 -0.72
C ALA A 153 0.04 -7.11 0.79
N LEU A 154 -0.90 -7.86 1.39
CA LEU A 154 -0.82 -8.25 2.79
C LEU A 154 0.46 -9.05 3.07
N SER A 155 0.74 -10.03 2.22
CA SER A 155 1.93 -10.87 2.37
C SER A 155 3.23 -10.06 2.26
N MET A 156 3.27 -9.06 1.37
CA MET A 156 4.39 -8.12 1.24
C MET A 156 4.57 -7.28 2.50
N LEU A 157 3.50 -6.64 3.01
CA LEU A 157 3.60 -5.83 4.23
C LEU A 157 4.03 -6.66 5.45
N LEU A 158 3.52 -7.89 5.58
CA LEU A 158 3.89 -8.76 6.70
C LEU A 158 5.32 -9.28 6.59
N SER A 159 5.78 -9.53 5.37
CA SER A 159 7.07 -10.17 5.15
C SER A 159 8.23 -9.34 5.67
N SER A 160 9.16 -10.01 6.33
CA SER A 160 10.52 -9.49 6.52
C SER A 160 11.42 -9.93 5.37
N TYR A 161 11.10 -11.06 4.77
CA TYR A 161 11.77 -11.64 3.61
C TYR A 161 10.73 -12.05 2.58
N LEU A 162 10.60 -11.28 1.52
CA LEU A 162 9.68 -11.59 0.43
C LEU A 162 10.42 -12.30 -0.70
N ILE A 163 9.87 -13.39 -1.22
CA ILE A 163 10.32 -14.02 -2.45
C ILE A 163 9.23 -13.81 -3.50
N PHE A 164 9.57 -13.14 -4.60
CA PHE A 164 8.68 -13.02 -5.75
C PHE A 164 9.02 -14.10 -6.77
N ASN A 165 8.18 -15.12 -6.84
CA ASN A 165 8.36 -16.27 -7.71
C ASN A 165 7.77 -16.00 -9.11
N VAL A 166 8.67 -15.75 -10.06
CA VAL A 166 8.40 -15.38 -11.45
C VAL A 166 8.72 -16.55 -12.37
N ASN A 167 7.90 -16.78 -13.39
CA ASN A 167 8.13 -17.85 -14.35
C ASN A 167 8.82 -17.34 -15.62
N THR A 168 9.95 -17.95 -15.98
CA THR A 168 10.77 -17.72 -17.18
C THR A 168 11.45 -16.36 -17.23
N ASN A 169 10.71 -15.26 -17.14
CA ASN A 169 11.23 -13.89 -17.23
C ASN A 169 10.21 -12.87 -16.68
N LEU A 170 10.66 -11.66 -16.37
CA LEU A 170 9.79 -10.54 -16.04
C LEU A 170 9.09 -10.01 -17.30
N LYS A 171 7.77 -10.20 -17.39
CA LYS A 171 6.93 -9.61 -18.44
C LYS A 171 6.21 -8.40 -17.87
N THR A 172 5.54 -7.64 -18.73
CA THR A 172 4.74 -6.48 -18.32
C THR A 172 3.72 -6.84 -17.24
N THR A 173 3.10 -8.03 -17.32
CA THR A 173 2.18 -8.50 -16.29
C THR A 173 2.83 -8.55 -14.90
N GLU A 174 3.97 -9.21 -14.73
CA GLU A 174 4.64 -9.28 -13.42
C GLU A 174 5.06 -7.90 -12.91
N LEU A 175 5.45 -6.99 -13.82
CA LEU A 175 5.80 -5.61 -13.49
C LEU A 175 4.58 -4.81 -13.00
N ASP A 176 3.44 -4.92 -13.67
CA ASP A 176 2.18 -4.25 -13.30
C ASP A 176 1.71 -4.69 -11.92
N TYR A 177 1.72 -6.00 -11.66
CA TYR A 177 1.34 -6.53 -10.37
C TYR A 177 2.32 -6.14 -9.26
N MET A 178 3.63 -6.10 -9.55
CA MET A 178 4.60 -5.70 -8.52
C MET A 178 4.47 -4.22 -8.16
N GLU A 179 4.31 -3.31 -9.13
CA GLU A 179 4.05 -1.90 -8.84
C GLU A 179 2.77 -1.75 -8.00
N MET A 180 1.71 -2.49 -8.37
CA MET A 180 0.46 -2.55 -7.60
C MET A 180 0.70 -2.99 -6.14
N TYR A 181 1.40 -4.10 -5.93
CA TYR A 181 1.67 -4.61 -4.58
C TYR A 181 2.48 -3.62 -3.75
N LEU A 182 3.52 -3.01 -4.34
CA LEU A 182 4.34 -1.99 -3.69
C LEU A 182 3.48 -0.77 -3.30
N HIS A 183 2.59 -0.33 -4.19
CA HIS A 183 1.71 0.80 -3.93
C HIS A 183 0.73 0.52 -2.79
N VAL A 184 -0.01 -0.59 -2.83
CA VAL A 184 -0.97 -0.94 -1.76
C VAL A 184 -0.25 -1.12 -0.44
N SER A 185 0.91 -1.77 -0.45
CA SER A 185 1.70 -1.99 0.77
C SER A 185 2.26 -0.68 1.33
N GLU A 186 2.70 0.25 0.50
CA GLU A 186 3.16 1.59 0.91
C GLU A 186 2.04 2.42 1.54
N LEU A 187 0.90 2.53 0.85
CA LEU A 187 -0.26 3.28 1.35
C LEU A 187 -0.69 2.80 2.72
N THR A 188 -0.72 1.49 2.87
CA THR A 188 -1.19 0.90 4.10
C THR A 188 -0.11 0.91 5.17
N GLY A 189 1.14 0.65 4.81
CA GLY A 189 2.29 0.74 5.72
C GLY A 189 2.40 2.14 6.34
N ALA A 190 2.19 3.20 5.55
CA ALA A 190 2.16 4.57 6.05
C ALA A 190 1.08 4.80 7.13
N SER A 191 -0.08 4.16 7.00
CA SER A 191 -1.17 4.25 7.99
C SER A 191 -0.80 3.62 9.34
N PHE A 192 0.15 2.69 9.34
CA PHE A 192 0.60 1.96 10.52
C PHE A 192 2.06 2.21 10.90
N SER A 193 2.72 3.20 10.28
CA SER A 193 4.16 3.48 10.45
C SER A 193 5.07 2.27 10.20
N LEU A 194 4.68 1.39 9.27
CA LEU A 194 5.44 0.22 8.86
C LEU A 194 6.20 0.48 7.56
N GLN A 195 7.42 -0.05 7.48
CA GLN A 195 8.14 -0.18 6.23
C GLN A 195 7.49 -1.29 5.40
N TYR A 196 7.05 -0.96 4.18
CA TYR A 196 6.28 -1.89 3.33
C TYR A 196 7.12 -2.98 2.67
N LEU A 197 8.45 -2.85 2.65
CA LEU A 197 9.37 -3.85 2.13
C LEU A 197 10.73 -3.78 2.82
N GLN A 198 11.15 -4.87 3.47
CA GLN A 198 12.46 -4.98 4.13
C GLN A 198 13.50 -5.64 3.22
N HIS A 199 13.15 -6.81 2.67
CA HIS A 199 13.97 -7.56 1.73
C HIS A 199 13.10 -8.23 0.67
N LEU A 200 13.57 -8.22 -0.57
CA LEU A 200 12.92 -8.89 -1.71
C LEU A 200 13.94 -9.71 -2.50
N ASP A 201 13.64 -10.99 -2.68
CA ASP A 201 14.31 -11.85 -3.64
C ASP A 201 13.42 -12.08 -4.87
N LEU A 202 13.89 -11.63 -6.03
CA LEU A 202 13.25 -11.92 -7.29
C LEU A 202 13.74 -13.27 -7.82
N LEU A 203 12.88 -14.28 -7.76
CA LEU A 203 13.19 -15.65 -8.13
C LEU A 203 12.61 -15.96 -9.51
N VAL A 204 13.46 -15.98 -10.53
CA VAL A 204 13.06 -16.35 -11.89
C VAL A 204 13.25 -17.87 -12.07
N ARG A 205 12.15 -18.58 -12.28
CA ARG A 205 12.11 -20.03 -12.50
C ARG A 205 12.19 -20.37 -13.98
N ASP A 206 12.57 -21.60 -14.30
CA ASP A 206 12.61 -22.11 -15.67
C ASP A 206 13.41 -21.18 -16.61
N TRP A 207 14.51 -20.66 -16.10
CA TRP A 207 15.45 -19.83 -16.85
C TRP A 207 16.06 -20.66 -17.99
N GLN A 208 16.12 -20.06 -19.18
CA GLN A 208 16.46 -20.79 -20.40
C GLN A 208 17.95 -21.07 -20.55
N ASP A 209 18.81 -20.22 -19.99
CA ASP A 209 20.26 -20.35 -20.06
C ASP A 209 20.79 -20.97 -18.77
N SER A 210 20.87 -22.31 -18.74
CA SER A 210 21.36 -23.07 -17.57
C SER A 210 22.81 -22.77 -17.22
N ASP A 211 23.62 -22.35 -18.19
CA ASP A 211 25.05 -22.07 -17.98
C ASP A 211 25.27 -20.71 -17.30
N HIS A 212 24.38 -19.75 -17.54
CA HIS A 212 24.39 -18.42 -16.93
C HIS A 212 23.19 -18.23 -16.00
N CYS A 213 23.15 -18.99 -14.91
CA CYS A 213 22.13 -18.86 -13.87
C CYS A 213 22.73 -18.62 -12.47
N GLY A 214 21.88 -18.53 -11.44
CA GLY A 214 22.30 -18.14 -10.09
C GLY A 214 22.18 -16.64 -9.78
N ARG A 215 22.84 -16.20 -8.71
CA ARG A 215 22.70 -14.85 -8.13
C ARG A 215 23.46 -13.80 -8.93
N GLU A 216 24.63 -14.13 -9.43
CA GLU A 216 25.48 -13.24 -10.23
C GLU A 216 24.79 -12.89 -11.55
N ALA A 217 24.28 -13.90 -12.26
CA ALA A 217 23.49 -13.72 -13.47
C ALA A 217 22.20 -12.93 -13.19
N ALA A 218 21.52 -13.21 -12.08
CA ALA A 218 20.33 -12.45 -11.69
C ALA A 218 20.62 -10.97 -11.46
N ARG A 219 21.77 -10.61 -10.87
CA ARG A 219 22.14 -9.20 -10.68
C ARG A 219 22.24 -8.46 -12.02
N ALA A 220 22.91 -9.06 -13.00
CA ALA A 220 23.00 -8.48 -14.34
C ALA A 220 21.62 -8.38 -15.02
N TYR A 221 20.79 -9.41 -14.87
CA TYR A 221 19.42 -9.43 -15.39
C TYR A 221 18.55 -8.30 -14.79
N LEU A 222 18.56 -8.12 -13.46
CA LEU A 222 17.80 -7.08 -12.78
C LEU A 222 18.27 -5.68 -13.16
N GLN A 223 19.58 -5.47 -13.33
CA GLN A 223 20.14 -4.20 -13.81
C GLN A 223 19.65 -3.89 -15.23
N HIS A 224 19.64 -4.89 -16.11
CA HIS A 224 19.15 -4.75 -17.48
C HIS A 224 17.65 -4.39 -17.51
N GLU A 225 16.80 -5.12 -16.78
CA GLU A 225 15.37 -4.81 -16.72
C GLU A 225 15.10 -3.44 -16.06
N SER A 226 15.90 -3.02 -15.07
CA SER A 226 15.80 -1.69 -14.48
C SER A 226 16.13 -0.57 -15.48
N GLU A 227 17.12 -0.75 -16.34
CA GLU A 227 17.45 0.25 -17.38
C GLU A 227 16.37 0.29 -18.46
N LYS A 228 15.88 -0.87 -18.89
CA LYS A 228 14.76 -0.97 -19.83
C LYS A 228 13.50 -0.29 -19.29
N LEU A 229 13.18 -0.47 -18.01
CA LEU A 229 12.08 0.22 -17.33
C LEU A 229 12.31 1.74 -17.31
N ARG A 230 13.53 2.20 -16.99
CA ARG A 230 13.88 3.64 -17.00
C ARG A 230 13.71 4.28 -18.38
N LEU A 231 13.95 3.54 -19.46
CA LEU A 231 13.79 4.02 -20.84
C LEU A 231 12.33 4.07 -21.30
N ARG A 232 11.40 3.36 -20.63
CA ARG A 232 9.98 3.46 -20.93
C ARG A 232 9.49 4.88 -20.60
N ARG A 233 8.70 5.47 -21.51
CA ARG A 233 8.10 6.79 -21.29
C ARG A 233 6.92 6.67 -20.34
N GLY A 234 7.07 7.18 -19.12
CA GLY A 234 5.99 7.24 -18.14
C GLY A 234 6.51 7.12 -16.72
N SER A 235 5.66 7.44 -15.73
CA SER A 235 5.99 7.28 -14.30
C SER A 235 5.30 6.07 -13.68
N GLU A 236 4.69 5.18 -14.49
CA GLU A 236 3.86 4.10 -13.97
C GLU A 236 4.62 3.09 -13.13
N TYR A 237 5.92 2.85 -13.37
CA TYR A 237 6.74 1.88 -12.63
C TYR A 237 7.75 2.53 -11.67
N ARG A 238 7.44 3.72 -11.14
CA ARG A 238 8.41 4.48 -10.34
C ARG A 238 8.82 3.72 -9.08
N ARG A 239 7.87 3.13 -8.33
CA ARG A 239 8.18 2.43 -7.08
C ARG A 239 8.95 1.16 -7.35
N LEU A 240 8.57 0.42 -8.39
CA LEU A 240 9.27 -0.76 -8.83
C LEU A 240 10.71 -0.43 -9.23
N LEU A 241 10.93 0.66 -9.98
CA LEU A 241 12.27 1.08 -10.38
C LEU A 241 13.15 1.45 -9.17
N ASP A 242 12.58 2.21 -8.22
CA ASP A 242 13.28 2.58 -6.98
C ASP A 242 13.58 1.33 -6.12
N THR A 243 12.64 0.37 -6.10
CA THR A 243 12.79 -0.91 -5.40
C THR A 243 13.88 -1.77 -6.03
N LEU A 244 13.86 -2.02 -7.34
CA LEU A 244 14.83 -2.86 -8.03
C LEU A 244 16.29 -2.35 -7.92
N ARG A 245 16.47 -1.05 -7.68
CA ARG A 245 17.78 -0.43 -7.44
C ARG A 245 18.21 -0.43 -5.98
N SER A 246 17.31 -0.75 -5.06
CA SER A 246 17.59 -0.79 -3.63
C SER A 246 18.51 -1.95 -3.28
N PRO A 247 19.46 -1.78 -2.33
CA PRO A 247 20.29 -2.88 -1.83
C PRO A 247 19.48 -3.97 -1.12
N SER A 248 18.25 -3.66 -0.71
CA SER A 248 17.31 -4.62 -0.14
C SER A 248 16.76 -5.62 -1.16
N VAL A 249 16.99 -5.41 -2.46
CA VAL A 249 16.54 -6.32 -3.52
C VAL A 249 17.69 -7.16 -4.03
N SER A 250 17.43 -8.45 -4.12
CA SER A 250 18.34 -9.43 -4.70
C SER A 250 17.56 -10.34 -5.66
N GLY A 251 18.26 -11.18 -6.39
CA GLY A 251 17.63 -12.05 -7.37
C GLY A 251 18.34 -13.38 -7.52
N PHE A 252 17.63 -14.34 -8.08
CA PHE A 252 18.18 -15.64 -8.43
C PHE A 252 17.50 -16.17 -9.69
N LEU A 253 18.32 -16.60 -10.67
CA LEU A 253 17.83 -17.29 -11.85
C LEU A 253 17.98 -18.79 -11.61
N LEU A 254 16.88 -19.53 -11.66
CA LEU A 254 16.87 -20.99 -11.52
C LEU A 254 16.58 -21.64 -12.88
N PRO A 255 17.36 -22.64 -13.30
CA PRO A 255 17.05 -23.41 -14.48
C PRO A 255 15.76 -24.22 -14.28
N HIS A 256 15.30 -24.85 -15.36
CA HIS A 256 14.16 -25.75 -15.30
C HIS A 256 14.48 -26.99 -14.43
N PRO A 257 13.61 -27.43 -13.51
CA PRO A 257 13.92 -28.51 -12.55
C PRO A 257 13.93 -29.91 -13.17
N GLY A 258 13.50 -30.04 -14.42
CA GLY A 258 13.49 -31.29 -15.18
C GLY A 258 12.10 -31.88 -15.36
N LYS A 259 11.89 -32.55 -16.50
CA LYS A 259 10.57 -33.11 -16.87
C LYS A 259 10.12 -34.22 -15.92
N ARG A 260 11.06 -34.95 -15.33
CA ARG A 260 10.80 -36.02 -14.37
C ARG A 260 10.23 -35.43 -13.07
N PHE A 261 10.83 -34.37 -12.55
CA PHE A 261 10.33 -33.64 -11.38
C PHE A 261 8.91 -33.10 -11.59
N LEU A 262 8.64 -32.47 -12.75
CA LEU A 262 7.29 -31.94 -13.06
C LEU A 262 6.20 -33.02 -13.14
N ARG A 263 6.57 -34.28 -13.32
CA ARG A 263 5.66 -35.43 -13.34
C ARG A 263 5.54 -36.11 -11.96
N SER A 264 6.47 -35.83 -11.04
CA SER A 264 6.53 -36.43 -9.71
C SER A 264 5.36 -35.98 -8.84
N THR A 265 4.78 -36.93 -8.09
CA THR A 265 3.76 -36.66 -7.06
C THR A 265 4.35 -36.53 -5.67
N GLU A 266 5.63 -36.88 -5.52
CA GLU A 266 6.31 -36.94 -4.21
C GLU A 266 7.41 -35.88 -4.07
N GLY A 267 7.84 -35.26 -5.17
CA GLY A 267 8.76 -34.11 -5.10
C GLY A 267 10.15 -34.51 -4.60
N ARG A 268 10.61 -35.71 -4.98
CA ARG A 268 11.92 -36.23 -4.60
C ARG A 268 13.03 -35.45 -5.29
N LEU A 269 14.19 -35.33 -4.64
CA LEU A 269 15.36 -34.70 -5.25
C LEU A 269 15.92 -35.54 -6.40
N ALA A 270 15.81 -36.87 -6.34
CA ALA A 270 16.22 -37.79 -7.40
C ALA A 270 15.49 -37.56 -8.72
N ASP A 271 14.33 -36.90 -8.68
CA ASP A 271 13.54 -36.59 -9.87
C ASP A 271 13.98 -35.28 -10.55
N MET A 272 14.87 -34.50 -9.93
CA MET A 272 15.37 -33.22 -10.46
C MET A 272 16.61 -33.40 -11.34
N ASP A 273 16.74 -32.56 -12.36
CA ASP A 273 17.93 -32.49 -13.20
C ASP A 273 19.15 -32.00 -12.37
N CYS A 274 20.36 -32.45 -12.73
CA CYS A 274 21.60 -32.13 -12.02
C CYS A 274 21.83 -30.61 -11.94
N ASP A 275 21.61 -29.90 -13.04
CA ASP A 275 21.87 -28.46 -13.14
C ASP A 275 21.02 -27.67 -12.13
N PHE A 276 19.77 -28.10 -11.91
CA PHE A 276 18.91 -27.53 -10.87
C PHE A 276 19.43 -27.84 -9.46
N ARG A 277 19.95 -29.05 -9.24
CA ARG A 277 20.49 -29.49 -7.96
C ARG A 277 21.82 -28.80 -7.60
N GLU A 278 22.62 -28.40 -8.57
CA GLU A 278 23.86 -27.66 -8.30
C GLU A 278 23.59 -26.22 -7.83
N HIS A 279 22.48 -25.63 -8.28
CA HIS A 279 22.03 -24.29 -7.90
C HIS A 279 21.28 -24.23 -6.56
N GLN A 280 21.28 -25.33 -5.78
CA GLN A 280 20.83 -25.39 -4.39
C GLN A 280 21.59 -24.42 -3.45
N ARG A 281 22.61 -23.72 -3.93
CA ARG A 281 23.23 -22.57 -3.23
C ARG A 281 22.23 -21.45 -2.91
N ILE A 282 21.08 -21.38 -3.60
CA ILE A 282 19.98 -20.47 -3.25
C ILE A 282 19.60 -20.54 -1.77
N TRP A 283 19.66 -21.73 -1.17
CA TRP A 283 19.32 -21.95 0.24
C TRP A 283 20.34 -21.38 1.21
N ARG A 284 21.63 -21.39 0.82
CA ARG A 284 22.70 -20.69 1.57
C ARG A 284 22.59 -19.18 1.42
N SER A 285 22.08 -18.69 0.29
CA SER A 285 21.82 -17.27 0.11
C SER A 285 20.64 -16.79 0.95
N ILE A 286 19.56 -17.57 1.05
CA ILE A 286 18.47 -17.30 1.99
C ILE A 286 19.00 -17.27 3.42
N GLN A 287 19.91 -18.18 3.81
CA GLN A 287 20.59 -18.14 5.11
C GLN A 287 21.39 -16.83 5.32
N ALA A 288 22.16 -16.39 4.32
CA ALA A 288 22.95 -15.16 4.42
C ALA A 288 22.08 -13.90 4.50
N SER A 289 21.02 -13.83 3.69
CA SER A 289 20.10 -12.70 3.65
C SER A 289 19.17 -12.65 4.88
N THR A 290 18.67 -13.80 5.37
CA THR A 290 17.90 -13.88 6.64
C THR A 290 18.75 -13.51 7.85
N GLY A 291 20.06 -13.74 7.78
CA GLY A 291 21.05 -13.25 8.76
C GLY A 291 21.36 -11.76 8.70
N CYS A 292 20.82 -10.98 7.76
CA CYS A 292 21.08 -9.54 7.62
C CYS A 292 19.90 -8.65 7.99
N VAL A 293 18.69 -9.18 8.18
CA VAL A 293 17.51 -8.37 8.50
C VAL A 293 17.47 -8.14 10.02
N GLU A 294 17.79 -6.93 10.47
CA GLU A 294 17.47 -6.49 11.84
C GLU A 294 15.96 -6.36 11.98
N ILE A 295 15.35 -7.13 12.89
CA ILE A 295 13.92 -7.04 13.15
C ILE A 295 13.70 -6.83 14.64
N SER A 296 13.71 -5.56 15.03
CA SER A 296 13.44 -5.13 16.41
C SER A 296 11.94 -5.18 16.71
N ILE A 297 11.57 -5.83 17.84
CA ILE A 297 10.39 -5.61 18.73
C ILE A 297 8.97 -5.57 18.10
N GLN A 298 8.81 -5.74 16.79
CA GLN A 298 7.56 -5.50 16.07
C GLN A 298 6.54 -6.66 16.02
N SER A 299 6.81 -7.83 16.60
CA SER A 299 5.94 -9.02 16.44
C SER A 299 4.50 -8.78 16.91
N ILE A 300 4.32 -8.15 18.08
CA ILE A 300 3.00 -7.80 18.64
C ILE A 300 2.34 -6.69 17.81
N ILE A 301 3.13 -5.69 17.39
CA ILE A 301 2.67 -4.57 16.56
C ILE A 301 2.16 -5.09 15.21
N ARG A 302 2.86 -6.04 14.56
CA ARG A 302 2.42 -6.66 13.32
C ARG A 302 1.17 -7.52 13.49
N CYS A 303 0.95 -8.16 14.63
CA CYS A 303 -0.27 -8.93 14.89
C CYS A 303 -1.50 -8.04 15.05
N VAL A 304 -1.40 -6.96 15.84
CA VAL A 304 -2.50 -5.99 16.00
C VAL A 304 -2.76 -5.26 14.68
N ILE A 305 -1.72 -4.92 13.92
CA ILE A 305 -1.83 -4.31 12.59
C ILE A 305 -2.44 -5.29 11.59
N LEU A 306 -2.19 -6.59 11.69
CA LEU A 306 -2.72 -7.58 10.75
C LEU A 306 -4.26 -7.58 10.74
N GLN A 307 -4.91 -7.47 11.91
CA GLN A 307 -6.37 -7.39 11.98
C GLN A 307 -6.90 -6.08 11.38
N GLU A 308 -6.32 -4.95 11.76
CA GLU A 308 -6.69 -3.63 11.22
C GLU A 308 -6.46 -3.53 9.71
N PHE A 309 -5.39 -4.16 9.21
CA PHE A 309 -5.06 -4.20 7.80
C PHE A 309 -6.07 -5.03 7.00
N VAL A 310 -6.45 -6.21 7.51
CA VAL A 310 -7.49 -7.04 6.89
C VAL A 310 -8.80 -6.27 6.82
N ILE A 311 -9.19 -5.58 7.90
CA ILE A 311 -10.38 -4.70 7.92
C ILE A 311 -10.27 -3.56 6.90
N MET A 312 -9.09 -2.93 6.78
CA MET A 312 -8.86 -1.85 5.82
C MET A 312 -9.02 -2.35 4.38
N LEU A 313 -8.40 -3.47 4.03
CA LEU A 313 -8.52 -4.07 2.71
C LEU A 313 -9.95 -4.50 2.38
N GLN A 314 -10.75 -4.92 3.36
CA GLN A 314 -12.16 -5.26 3.14
C GLN A 314 -13.05 -4.06 2.80
N ARG A 315 -12.75 -2.86 3.33
CA ARG A 315 -13.58 -1.65 3.12
C ARG A 315 -13.51 -1.10 1.70
N THR A 316 -12.67 -1.68 0.87
CA THR A 316 -12.38 -1.18 -0.45
C THR A 316 -12.78 -2.24 -1.48
N GLU A 317 -13.98 -2.09 -2.06
CA GLU A 317 -14.42 -2.91 -3.20
C GLU A 317 -13.96 -2.27 -4.50
N TYR A 318 -13.43 -3.09 -5.39
CA TYR A 318 -12.55 -2.66 -6.44
C TYR A 318 -12.75 -3.50 -7.71
N ASN A 319 -13.81 -3.19 -8.46
CA ASN A 319 -14.03 -3.75 -9.79
C ASN A 319 -13.08 -3.10 -10.80
N PHE A 320 -11.95 -3.75 -11.09
CA PHE A 320 -10.96 -3.27 -12.05
C PHE A 320 -10.66 -4.29 -13.15
N ALA A 321 -10.40 -3.81 -14.36
CA ALA A 321 -10.03 -4.66 -15.49
C ALA A 321 -8.56 -5.12 -15.41
N SER A 322 -7.69 -4.35 -14.73
CA SER A 322 -6.27 -4.68 -14.56
C SER A 322 -5.67 -4.17 -13.24
N PRO A 323 -4.54 -4.75 -12.77
CA PRO A 323 -3.80 -4.24 -11.60
C PRO A 323 -3.32 -2.80 -11.80
N LEU A 324 -2.92 -2.42 -13.01
CA LEU A 324 -2.47 -1.05 -13.26
C LEU A 324 -3.63 -0.04 -13.22
N GLU A 325 -4.84 -0.45 -13.61
CA GLU A 325 -6.05 0.37 -13.43
C GLU A 325 -6.40 0.55 -11.95
N MET A 326 -6.33 -0.54 -11.17
CA MET A 326 -6.47 -0.48 -9.71
C MET A 326 -5.44 0.48 -9.09
N PHE A 327 -4.22 0.53 -9.63
CA PHE A 327 -3.16 1.43 -9.14
C PHE A 327 -3.58 2.89 -9.34
N TYR A 328 -4.01 3.23 -10.55
CA TYR A 328 -4.45 4.58 -10.85
C TYR A 328 -5.65 5.00 -10.00
N SER A 329 -6.60 4.09 -9.77
CA SER A 329 -7.76 4.36 -8.90
C SER A 329 -7.34 4.72 -7.47
N LEU A 330 -6.46 3.92 -6.87
CA LEU A 330 -5.92 4.16 -5.52
C LEU A 330 -5.16 5.48 -5.44
N GLU A 331 -4.29 5.74 -6.41
CA GLU A 331 -3.49 6.95 -6.45
C GLU A 331 -4.37 8.20 -6.65
N ASN A 332 -5.38 8.13 -7.51
CA ASN A 332 -6.33 9.22 -7.72
C ASN A 332 -7.18 9.51 -6.47
N ARG A 333 -7.57 8.50 -5.69
CA ARG A 333 -8.26 8.69 -4.40
C ARG A 333 -7.35 9.29 -3.33
N ARG A 334 -6.08 8.87 -3.29
CA ARG A 334 -5.06 9.48 -2.41
C ARG A 334 -4.85 10.95 -2.74
N HIS A 335 -4.76 11.29 -4.01
CA HIS A 335 -4.69 12.67 -4.47
C HIS A 335 -5.93 13.48 -4.05
N MET A 336 -7.14 12.91 -4.18
CA MET A 336 -8.38 13.57 -3.76
C MET A 336 -8.35 13.91 -2.27
N THR A 337 -7.98 12.94 -1.44
CA THR A 337 -7.83 13.12 0.02
C THR A 337 -6.82 14.23 0.35
N THR A 338 -5.71 14.28 -0.37
CA THR A 338 -4.69 15.32 -0.22
C THR A 338 -5.23 16.71 -0.57
N ILE A 339 -5.97 16.83 -1.67
CA ILE A 339 -6.61 18.09 -2.09
C ILE A 339 -7.64 18.56 -1.05
N LEU A 340 -8.49 17.65 -0.55
CA LEU A 340 -9.48 17.98 0.47
C LEU A 340 -8.85 18.41 1.80
N LYS A 341 -7.71 17.80 2.17
CA LYS A 341 -6.93 18.23 3.33
C LYS A 341 -6.33 19.61 3.12
N ASN A 342 -5.70 19.87 1.97
CA ASN A 342 -5.17 21.18 1.63
C ASN A 342 -6.25 22.27 1.67
N PHE A 343 -7.47 21.94 1.21
CA PHE A 343 -8.59 22.87 1.31
C PHE A 343 -8.98 23.14 2.76
N GLN A 344 -9.07 22.09 3.59
CA GLN A 344 -9.37 22.23 5.02
C GLN A 344 -8.32 23.11 5.72
N ASP A 345 -7.03 22.86 5.49
CA ASP A 345 -5.94 23.63 6.06
C ASP A 345 -6.02 25.11 5.64
N PHE A 346 -6.39 25.39 4.38
CA PHE A 346 -6.64 26.74 3.91
C PHE A 346 -7.81 27.41 4.65
N LEU A 347 -8.94 26.71 4.82
CA LEU A 347 -10.11 27.24 5.53
C LEU A 347 -9.78 27.57 6.99
N ASP A 348 -9.04 26.69 7.67
CA ASP A 348 -8.63 26.86 9.06
C ASP A 348 -7.68 28.06 9.24
N GLN A 349 -6.86 28.36 8.23
CA GLN A 349 -6.02 29.58 8.20
C GLN A 349 -6.84 30.87 8.06
N GLN A 350 -7.91 30.84 7.25
CA GLN A 350 -8.78 32.01 7.07
C GLN A 350 -9.60 32.31 8.33
N LEU A 351 -10.05 31.27 9.04
CA LEU A 351 -10.86 31.41 10.25
C LEU A 351 -10.40 30.45 11.37
N PRO A 352 -9.33 30.80 12.11
CA PRO A 352 -8.95 30.04 13.29
C PRO A 352 -10.06 29.99 14.34
N ALA A 353 -10.16 28.89 15.09
CA ALA A 353 -11.19 28.71 16.12
C ALA A 353 -11.20 29.83 17.19
N ASN A 354 -10.03 30.41 17.46
CA ASN A 354 -9.79 31.50 18.42
C ASN A 354 -9.63 32.88 17.75
N ALA A 355 -10.11 33.06 16.52
CA ALA A 355 -9.98 34.33 15.81
C ALA A 355 -10.64 35.48 16.59
N SER A 356 -9.91 36.59 16.75
CA SER A 356 -10.45 37.78 17.42
C SER A 356 -11.57 38.42 16.58
N PRO A 357 -12.54 39.12 17.20
CA PRO A 357 -13.60 39.82 16.47
C PRO A 357 -13.08 40.79 15.41
N LEU A 358 -11.98 41.50 15.68
CA LEU A 358 -11.32 42.39 14.73
C LEU A 358 -10.76 41.63 13.52
N LYS A 359 -10.19 40.43 13.72
CA LYS A 359 -9.67 39.59 12.63
C LYS A 359 -10.81 39.10 11.71
N VAL A 360 -11.94 38.70 12.29
CA VAL A 360 -13.13 38.27 11.53
C VAL A 360 -13.74 39.43 10.75
N LEU A 361 -13.80 40.63 11.33
CA LEU A 361 -14.35 41.81 10.65
C LEU A 361 -13.40 42.41 9.61
N GLY A 362 -12.10 42.10 9.69
CA GLY A 362 -11.07 42.57 8.78
C GLY A 362 -11.27 42.15 7.32
N VAL A 363 -12.08 41.12 7.06
CA VAL A 363 -12.43 40.68 5.71
C VAL A 363 -13.95 40.61 5.54
N ARG A 364 -14.48 41.34 4.56
CA ARG A 364 -15.91 41.33 4.23
C ARG A 364 -16.36 39.94 3.76
N THR A 365 -17.61 39.59 4.02
CA THR A 365 -18.18 38.28 3.66
C THR A 365 -18.12 37.99 2.14
N SER A 366 -18.36 39.00 1.29
CA SER A 366 -18.24 38.88 -0.16
C SER A 366 -16.81 38.59 -0.61
N GLU A 367 -15.83 39.28 -0.01
CA GLU A 367 -14.41 39.08 -0.29
C GLU A 367 -13.92 37.72 0.20
N MET A 368 -14.36 37.27 1.38
CA MET A 368 -14.05 35.92 1.87
C MET A 368 -14.61 34.84 0.94
N ARG A 369 -15.86 34.98 0.49
CA ARG A 369 -16.47 34.08 -0.49
C ARG A 369 -15.69 34.05 -1.81
N ARG A 370 -15.22 35.21 -2.30
CA ARG A 370 -14.37 35.31 -3.50
C ARG A 370 -13.08 34.49 -3.32
N ARG A 371 -12.35 34.70 -2.23
CA ARG A 371 -11.09 33.97 -1.93
C ARG A 371 -11.29 32.46 -1.87
N VAL A 372 -12.33 32.00 -1.19
CA VAL A 372 -12.64 30.56 -1.10
C VAL A 372 -12.98 30.00 -2.47
N THR A 373 -13.77 30.72 -3.27
CA THR A 373 -14.17 30.29 -4.62
C THR A 373 -12.97 30.19 -5.56
N GLU A 374 -12.06 31.18 -5.51
CA GLU A 374 -10.79 31.14 -6.25
C GLU A 374 -9.94 29.94 -5.85
N GLN A 375 -9.83 29.65 -4.55
CA GLN A 375 -9.10 28.49 -4.07
C GLN A 375 -9.73 27.17 -4.53
N VAL A 376 -11.07 27.06 -4.50
CA VAL A 376 -11.78 25.87 -5.00
C VAL A 376 -11.51 25.65 -6.49
N THR A 377 -11.49 26.71 -7.31
CA THR A 377 -11.15 26.62 -8.73
C THR A 377 -9.71 26.12 -8.92
N VAL A 378 -8.75 26.71 -8.22
CA VAL A 378 -7.33 26.28 -8.28
C VAL A 378 -7.17 24.81 -7.91
N LEU A 379 -7.84 24.36 -6.84
CA LEU A 379 -7.75 22.98 -6.39
C LEU A 379 -8.43 21.99 -7.35
N LYS A 380 -9.53 22.38 -8.00
CA LYS A 380 -10.17 21.59 -9.07
C LYS A 380 -9.23 21.40 -10.25
N ASP A 381 -8.66 22.50 -10.76
CA ASP A 381 -7.72 22.48 -11.88
C ASP A 381 -6.46 21.67 -11.54
N THR A 382 -5.99 21.78 -10.30
CA THR A 382 -4.86 21.00 -9.79
C THR A 382 -5.19 19.51 -9.80
N TYR A 383 -6.37 19.11 -9.29
CA TYR A 383 -6.78 17.71 -9.25
C TYR A 383 -6.95 17.13 -10.66
N GLU A 384 -7.57 17.87 -11.58
CA GLU A 384 -7.70 17.47 -12.98
C GLU A 384 -6.34 17.26 -13.65
N GLY A 385 -5.37 18.14 -13.38
CA GLY A 385 -4.02 18.05 -13.93
C GLY A 385 -3.19 16.87 -13.42
N ILE A 386 -3.52 16.31 -12.25
CA ILE A 386 -2.79 15.16 -11.66
C ILE A 386 -3.50 13.82 -11.84
N LEU A 387 -4.71 13.77 -12.40
CA LEU A 387 -5.45 12.53 -12.62
C LEU A 387 -4.74 11.59 -13.61
N THR A 388 -4.46 10.37 -13.16
CA THR A 388 -3.77 9.34 -13.94
C THR A 388 -4.70 8.21 -14.37
N GLY A 389 -4.25 7.36 -15.30
CA GLY A 389 -5.00 6.23 -15.85
C GLY A 389 -5.73 6.49 -17.17
N SER A 390 -6.26 5.41 -17.78
CA SER A 390 -6.93 5.44 -19.09
C SER A 390 -8.46 5.37 -19.00
N ASN A 391 -9.02 5.01 -17.84
CA ASN A 391 -10.46 4.90 -17.65
C ASN A 391 -11.13 6.29 -17.58
N ALA A 392 -11.78 6.70 -18.67
CA ALA A 392 -12.41 8.02 -18.78
C ALA A 392 -13.65 8.17 -17.90
N GLU A 393 -14.41 7.08 -17.70
CA GLU A 393 -15.62 7.08 -16.87
C GLU A 393 -15.27 7.28 -15.40
N GLU A 394 -14.28 6.54 -14.90
CA GLU A 394 -13.78 6.70 -13.54
C GLU A 394 -13.24 8.11 -13.29
N LYS A 395 -12.43 8.64 -14.20
CA LYS A 395 -11.91 10.02 -14.09
C LYS A 395 -13.04 11.04 -13.99
N LYS A 396 -14.09 10.88 -14.80
CA LYS A 396 -15.25 11.76 -14.76
C LYS A 396 -15.98 11.67 -13.42
N MET A 397 -16.22 10.46 -12.92
CA MET A 397 -16.85 10.26 -11.61
C MET A 397 -16.06 10.92 -10.49
N LEU A 398 -14.74 10.73 -10.45
CA LEU A 398 -13.85 11.35 -9.45
C LEU A 398 -13.83 12.88 -9.55
N LEU A 399 -13.86 13.43 -10.77
CA LEU A 399 -13.95 14.88 -10.98
C LEU A 399 -15.28 15.46 -10.48
N ASP A 400 -16.39 14.75 -10.70
CA ASP A 400 -17.69 15.19 -10.23
C ASP A 400 -17.80 15.06 -8.70
N GLU A 401 -17.21 14.02 -8.11
CA GLU A 401 -17.11 13.81 -6.66
C GLU A 401 -16.31 14.94 -5.97
N ILE A 402 -15.07 15.22 -6.41
CA ILE A 402 -14.28 16.30 -5.80
C ILE A 402 -14.96 17.67 -5.96
N LYS A 403 -15.63 17.92 -7.09
CA LYS A 403 -16.38 19.17 -7.30
C LYS A 403 -17.50 19.30 -6.29
N SER A 404 -18.25 18.23 -6.06
CA SER A 404 -19.32 18.18 -5.06
C SER A 404 -18.78 18.47 -3.65
N LEU A 405 -17.75 17.72 -3.24
CA LEU A 405 -17.15 17.85 -1.89
C LEU A 405 -16.56 19.24 -1.62
N LEU A 406 -15.86 19.82 -2.60
CA LEU A 406 -15.30 21.17 -2.46
C LEU A 406 -16.39 22.24 -2.38
N ASN A 407 -17.44 22.12 -3.20
CA ASN A 407 -18.56 23.05 -3.20
C ASN A 407 -19.32 23.00 -1.87
N GLU A 408 -19.63 21.80 -1.38
CA GLU A 408 -20.31 21.61 -0.09
C GLU A 408 -19.51 22.24 1.06
N LYS A 409 -18.20 21.95 1.14
CA LYS A 409 -17.31 22.54 2.14
C LYS A 409 -17.23 24.07 2.02
N GLN A 410 -17.17 24.60 0.80
CA GLN A 410 -17.18 26.05 0.56
C GLN A 410 -18.46 26.69 1.08
N GLU A 411 -19.63 26.13 0.75
CA GLU A 411 -20.92 26.66 1.15
C GLU A 411 -21.08 26.68 2.67
N TYR A 412 -20.74 25.56 3.31
CA TYR A 412 -20.74 25.43 4.76
C TYR A 412 -19.84 26.48 5.43
N PHE A 413 -18.58 26.61 4.97
CA PHE A 413 -17.65 27.58 5.52
C PHE A 413 -18.13 29.02 5.34
N CYS A 414 -18.63 29.38 4.15
CA CYS A 414 -19.10 30.73 3.88
C CYS A 414 -20.31 31.10 4.75
N ALA A 415 -21.22 30.15 4.99
CA ALA A 415 -22.37 30.34 5.88
C ALA A 415 -21.92 30.59 7.33
N GLU A 416 -21.03 29.74 7.85
CA GLU A 416 -20.51 29.86 9.21
C GLU A 416 -19.69 31.15 9.40
N TYR A 417 -18.86 31.51 8.43
CA TYR A 417 -18.12 32.77 8.43
C TYR A 417 -19.07 33.98 8.48
N SER A 418 -20.11 33.98 7.64
CA SER A 418 -21.10 35.06 7.62
C SER A 418 -21.83 35.19 8.96
N LYS A 419 -22.18 34.08 9.60
CA LYS A 419 -22.81 34.06 10.91
C LYS A 419 -21.91 34.68 11.99
N ARG A 420 -20.62 34.31 12.02
CA ARG A 420 -19.64 34.89 12.95
C ARG A 420 -19.37 36.37 12.68
N PHE A 421 -19.27 36.76 11.41
CA PHE A 421 -19.10 38.15 11.01
C PHE A 421 -20.26 39.01 11.54
N THR A 422 -21.51 38.60 11.31
CA THR A 422 -22.68 39.32 11.81
C THR A 422 -22.69 39.40 13.33
N LYS A 423 -22.37 38.31 14.03
CA LYS A 423 -22.29 38.29 15.51
C LYS A 423 -21.24 39.28 16.03
N CYS A 424 -20.06 39.34 15.41
CA CYS A 424 -19.01 40.30 15.79
C CYS A 424 -19.40 41.74 15.47
N ALA A 425 -20.02 41.99 14.31
CA ALA A 425 -20.46 43.32 13.90
C ALA A 425 -21.52 43.89 14.85
N VAL A 426 -22.51 43.09 15.22
CA VAL A 426 -23.54 43.47 16.21
C VAL A 426 -22.90 43.71 17.58
N GLY A 427 -22.01 42.81 18.03
CA GLY A 427 -21.36 42.93 19.34
C GLY A 427 -20.53 44.21 19.49
N ILE A 428 -19.73 44.57 18.47
CA ILE A 428 -18.96 45.84 18.48
C ILE A 428 -19.90 47.03 18.33
N GLY A 429 -20.92 46.94 17.48
CA GLY A 429 -21.94 47.98 17.34
C GLY A 429 -22.60 48.33 18.66
N CYS A 430 -22.97 47.32 19.47
CA CYS A 430 -23.54 47.51 20.80
C CYS A 430 -22.53 48.01 21.86
N ALA A 431 -21.24 47.69 21.72
CA ALA A 431 -20.20 48.06 22.69
C ALA A 431 -19.62 49.47 22.46
N VAL A 432 -19.54 49.91 21.20
CA VAL A 432 -18.94 51.21 20.82
C VAL A 432 -19.98 52.34 20.78
N GLY A 433 -21.28 52.01 20.73
CA GLY A 433 -22.34 53.00 20.86
C GLY A 433 -23.66 52.40 21.30
N GLY A 434 -24.33 53.05 22.24
CA GLY A 434 -25.79 52.95 22.39
C GLY A 434 -26.55 53.53 21.18
N GLY A 435 -26.07 53.30 19.96
CA GLY A 435 -26.60 53.87 18.72
C GLY A 435 -26.49 52.87 17.59
N VAL A 436 -27.66 52.52 17.04
CA VAL A 436 -27.86 51.64 15.88
C VAL A 436 -26.92 52.01 14.73
N LEU A 437 -25.94 51.14 14.44
CA LEU A 437 -25.20 51.16 13.18
C LEU A 437 -26.02 50.38 12.15
N CYS A 438 -26.92 51.10 11.45
CA CYS A 438 -27.46 50.65 10.18
C CYS A 438 -26.29 50.40 9.22
N LEU A 439 -26.01 49.14 8.91
CA LEU A 439 -25.21 48.81 7.73
C LEU A 439 -26.08 49.13 6.51
N ALA A 440 -25.87 50.34 5.98
CA ALA A 440 -26.54 50.85 4.81
C ALA A 440 -26.27 49.95 3.59
N GLY A 441 -27.36 49.40 3.06
CA GLY A 441 -27.40 48.68 1.80
C GLY A 441 -28.84 48.37 1.40
N GLY A 442 -29.56 49.36 0.88
CA GLY A 442 -30.80 49.16 0.12
C GLY A 442 -32.12 49.46 0.84
N ILE A 443 -32.78 50.51 0.35
CA ILE A 443 -34.05 51.13 0.75
C ILE A 443 -35.26 50.16 0.81
N ALA A 444 -36.00 50.14 1.94
CA ALA A 444 -37.45 50.42 2.06
C ALA A 444 -38.11 49.69 3.26
N GLY A 445 -38.72 50.44 4.19
CA GLY A 445 -39.90 49.98 4.95
C GLY A 445 -39.79 49.83 6.47
N ALA A 446 -40.16 50.91 7.18
CA ALA A 446 -40.86 50.99 8.47
C ALA A 446 -40.34 50.27 9.75
N ALA A 447 -40.25 51.09 10.80
CA ALA A 447 -39.95 50.87 12.23
C ALA A 447 -40.62 49.66 12.91
N VAL A 448 -40.01 49.13 13.98
CA VAL A 448 -40.49 49.23 15.39
C VAL A 448 -39.32 49.02 16.37
N ALA A 449 -39.36 49.80 17.45
CA ALA A 449 -38.45 49.91 18.57
C ALA A 449 -38.24 48.63 19.41
N GLY A 450 -37.12 48.58 20.15
CA GLY A 450 -36.93 47.63 21.25
C GLY A 450 -35.48 47.48 21.70
N THR A 451 -34.93 48.49 22.37
CA THR A 451 -33.74 48.33 23.21
C THR A 451 -34.08 47.42 24.38
N VAL A 452 -33.47 46.24 24.47
CA VAL A 452 -33.33 45.51 25.75
C VAL A 452 -31.87 45.16 25.95
N LEU A 453 -31.39 45.61 27.10
CA LEU A 453 -30.05 45.53 27.62
C LEU A 453 -29.57 44.09 27.83
N ALA A 454 -28.24 43.97 27.77
CA ALA A 454 -27.46 42.81 28.11
C ALA A 454 -27.58 42.39 29.60
N ALA A 455 -27.58 41.08 29.82
CA ALA A 455 -27.17 40.36 31.03
C ALA A 455 -26.84 38.93 30.54
N GLU A 456 -25.75 38.25 30.85
CA GLU A 456 -24.65 38.43 31.81
C GLU A 456 -23.43 37.67 31.30
N ALA A 457 -22.28 37.96 31.90
CA ALA A 457 -20.96 37.45 31.57
C ALA A 457 -20.55 36.26 32.46
N VAL A 458 -19.78 35.34 31.87
CA VAL A 458 -18.68 34.54 32.46
C VAL A 458 -19.03 33.47 33.51
N GLY A 459 -18.79 32.21 33.11
CA GLY A 459 -18.55 31.06 33.97
C GLY A 459 -17.88 29.94 33.17
N LEU A 460 -16.57 29.80 33.34
CA LEU A 460 -15.68 28.85 32.68
C LEU A 460 -15.86 27.43 33.25
N LEU A 461 -15.45 26.42 32.45
CA LEU A 461 -15.12 25.01 32.78
C LEU A 461 -16.17 23.94 32.48
N GLY A 462 -15.78 22.98 31.63
CA GLY A 462 -16.20 21.58 31.77
C GLY A 462 -17.01 20.98 30.61
N SER A 463 -16.29 20.36 29.67
CA SER A 463 -16.66 19.14 28.91
C SER A 463 -18.12 18.97 28.41
N THR A 464 -18.31 19.04 27.09
CA THR A 464 -19.39 18.32 26.42
C THR A 464 -18.80 17.40 25.35
N THR A 465 -18.52 16.17 25.77
CA THR A 465 -18.58 15.00 24.88
C THR A 465 -20.03 14.62 24.63
N ALA A 466 -20.29 14.33 23.35
CA ALA A 466 -21.19 13.31 22.84
C ALA A 466 -22.70 13.56 22.74
N ALA A 467 -23.21 13.02 21.62
CA ALA A 467 -24.57 12.56 21.32
C ALA A 467 -25.60 13.64 20.90
N MET A 468 -26.39 13.47 19.82
CA MET A 468 -26.65 12.32 18.96
C MET A 468 -27.60 12.74 17.80
N VAL A 469 -27.54 11.97 16.68
CA VAL A 469 -28.66 11.50 15.82
C VAL A 469 -29.43 12.57 15.00
N GLY A 470 -29.68 12.47 13.69
CA GLY A 470 -29.63 11.37 12.72
C GLY A 470 -30.91 11.41 11.86
N GLY A 471 -30.80 11.24 10.53
CA GLY A 471 -31.97 11.07 9.66
C GLY A 471 -31.74 11.20 8.13
N ALA A 472 -31.35 10.08 7.51
CA ALA A 472 -31.48 9.59 6.11
C ALA A 472 -31.32 10.59 4.93
N ILE A 473 -30.48 10.32 3.90
CA ILE A 473 -30.47 9.14 3.00
C ILE A 473 -29.04 8.86 2.48
N GLY A 474 -28.56 7.61 2.63
CA GLY A 474 -27.73 6.86 1.66
C GLY A 474 -26.25 7.23 1.45
N GLY A 475 -25.32 6.45 2.04
CA GLY A 475 -23.91 6.35 1.61
C GLY A 475 -22.89 6.85 2.64
N SER A 476 -22.62 6.06 3.68
CA SER A 476 -21.67 6.42 4.74
C SER A 476 -20.21 6.19 4.35
N VAL A 477 -19.42 7.26 4.28
CA VAL A 477 -17.98 7.21 4.55
C VAL A 477 -17.75 7.90 5.90
N THR A 478 -17.77 7.12 6.97
CA THR A 478 -17.34 7.57 8.30
C THR A 478 -15.81 7.64 8.31
N MET A 479 -15.25 8.85 8.14
CA MET A 479 -13.85 9.14 8.41
C MET A 479 -13.62 9.12 9.93
N GLY A 480 -13.09 8.00 10.42
CA GLY A 480 -12.52 7.89 11.75
C GLY A 480 -11.22 8.68 11.85
N ALA A 481 -11.07 9.40 12.96
CA ALA A 481 -9.88 10.14 13.32
C ALA A 481 -8.65 9.24 13.43
N ILE A 482 -7.53 9.63 12.80
CA ILE A 482 -6.20 9.15 13.15
C ILE A 482 -5.32 10.36 13.47
N GLY A 483 -4.99 10.47 14.76
CA GLY A 483 -3.62 10.56 15.27
C GLY A 483 -2.69 11.64 14.69
N THR A 484 -2.34 12.58 15.55
CA THR A 484 -1.32 13.62 15.45
C THR A 484 0.14 13.12 15.41
N GLY A 485 1.00 13.85 14.68
CA GLY A 485 2.49 13.80 14.70
C GLY A 485 3.05 13.24 13.39
N VAL A 486 4.04 13.79 12.67
CA VAL A 486 5.09 14.82 12.82
C VAL A 486 5.29 15.37 11.38
N GLY A 487 5.26 16.68 11.09
CA GLY A 487 6.44 17.55 11.13
C GLY A 487 7.37 17.42 9.91
N ALA A 488 7.42 18.49 9.09
CA ALA A 488 8.44 18.86 8.09
C ALA A 488 8.33 18.31 6.65
N GLY A 489 8.33 19.24 5.67
CA GLY A 489 8.58 18.94 4.25
C GLY A 489 7.77 19.75 3.22
N VAL A 490 7.68 21.08 3.35
CA VAL A 490 7.11 21.95 2.30
C VAL A 490 8.23 22.45 1.39
N GLY A 491 8.10 22.22 0.08
CA GLY A 491 8.84 22.95 -0.96
C GLY A 491 9.31 22.07 -2.11
N GLY A 492 8.57 22.05 -3.23
CA GLY A 492 9.11 21.43 -4.45
C GLY A 492 8.23 21.40 -5.70
N ILE A 493 6.90 21.53 -5.61
CA ILE A 493 6.03 21.19 -6.76
C ILE A 493 5.58 22.40 -7.59
N ILE A 494 5.74 23.64 -7.09
CA ILE A 494 5.25 24.85 -7.79
C ILE A 494 6.07 25.20 -9.06
N GLY A 495 7.32 24.74 -9.18
CA GLY A 495 8.20 25.15 -10.29
C GLY A 495 7.97 24.48 -11.65
N HIS A 496 7.21 23.39 -11.73
CA HIS A 496 7.14 22.57 -12.96
C HIS A 496 5.97 22.88 -13.90
N VAL A 497 4.94 23.59 -13.44
CA VAL A 497 3.74 23.88 -14.24
C VAL A 497 3.89 25.15 -15.08
N GLU A 498 4.67 26.15 -14.63
CA GLU A 498 4.89 27.39 -15.39
C GLU A 498 5.74 27.16 -16.66
N LYS A 499 6.78 26.33 -16.59
CA LYS A 499 7.66 26.05 -17.76
C LYS A 499 6.96 25.34 -18.92
N LYS A 500 5.82 24.67 -18.69
CA LYS A 500 5.13 23.91 -19.75
C LYS A 500 4.12 24.75 -20.54
N LYS A 501 3.78 25.95 -20.07
CA LYS A 501 2.87 26.87 -20.79
C LYS A 501 3.60 27.85 -21.71
N GLU A 502 4.84 28.23 -21.42
CA GLU A 502 5.60 29.18 -22.26
C GLU A 502 6.15 28.55 -23.56
N ALA A 503 6.36 27.23 -23.62
CA ALA A 503 6.92 26.58 -24.81
C ALA A 503 5.91 26.29 -25.93
N LYS A 504 4.65 26.72 -25.82
CA LYS A 504 3.56 26.34 -26.75
C LYS A 504 2.89 27.51 -27.48
N SER A 505 3.35 28.74 -27.34
CA SER A 505 2.81 29.87 -28.08
C SER A 505 3.90 30.66 -28.79
N GLU A 506 4.52 30.08 -29.82
CA GLU A 506 5.08 30.87 -30.91
C GLU A 506 5.20 30.01 -32.18
N HIS A 507 4.82 30.62 -33.30
CA HIS A 507 4.96 30.19 -34.70
C HIS A 507 3.92 29.29 -35.38
N SER A 508 3.07 29.93 -36.20
CA SER A 508 3.03 29.83 -37.68
C SER A 508 2.00 30.85 -38.24
N PRO A 509 1.84 31.11 -39.56
CA PRO A 509 2.62 30.65 -40.71
C PRO A 509 2.95 31.76 -41.74
N ASN A 510 3.78 31.45 -42.73
CA ASN A 510 3.51 31.86 -44.12
C ASN A 510 4.13 30.88 -45.12
N THR A 511 3.33 30.57 -46.12
CA THR A 511 3.55 29.64 -47.22
C THR A 511 4.05 30.43 -48.42
N GLU A 512 5.05 29.95 -49.15
CA GLU A 512 5.13 30.17 -50.60
C GLU A 512 6.05 29.16 -51.28
N THR A 513 5.60 28.77 -52.47
CA THR A 513 6.04 27.71 -53.39
C THR A 513 7.13 28.17 -54.34
N SER A 514 8.12 27.32 -54.65
CA SER A 514 8.65 27.14 -56.02
C SER A 514 9.65 25.98 -56.17
N THR A 515 9.30 25.15 -57.14
CA THR A 515 10.02 24.25 -58.07
C THR A 515 11.56 24.30 -58.26
N GLU A 516 12.04 23.12 -58.65
CA GLU A 516 13.12 22.77 -59.62
C GLU A 516 14.52 22.35 -59.11
N ASP A 517 14.77 21.05 -59.31
CA ASP A 517 15.93 20.37 -59.93
C ASP A 517 17.37 20.72 -59.50
N ILE A 518 18.11 19.67 -59.11
CA ILE A 518 19.30 19.12 -59.82
C ILE A 518 19.94 18.02 -58.95
N GLN A 519 20.00 16.80 -59.50
CA GLN A 519 21.00 15.75 -59.23
C GLN A 519 21.99 15.74 -60.42
N PRO A 520 23.13 15.00 -60.43
CA PRO A 520 23.86 14.25 -59.39
C PRO A 520 25.40 14.45 -59.48
N LEU A 521 26.20 13.67 -58.73
CA LEU A 521 27.60 13.20 -58.98
C LEU A 521 28.10 12.57 -57.65
N VAL A 522 28.17 11.26 -57.43
CA VAL A 522 29.10 10.23 -57.97
C VAL A 522 30.58 10.64 -57.88
N ASP A 523 31.29 10.14 -56.87
CA ASP A 523 32.52 9.32 -56.94
C ASP A 523 33.07 9.12 -55.50
N GLU A 524 33.12 7.90 -54.97
CA GLU A 524 34.17 6.88 -55.16
C GLU A 524 35.48 7.20 -54.40
N LYS A 525 35.71 6.53 -53.25
CA LYS A 525 36.84 5.60 -53.04
C LYS A 525 37.16 5.30 -51.57
N ASN A 526 37.37 4.00 -51.38
CA ASN A 526 38.12 3.26 -50.34
C ASN A 526 37.47 3.02 -48.98
#